data_AF-A0AAD7WED8-F1
#
_entry.id   AF-A0AAD7WED8-F1
#
_cell.length_a   1.000
_cell.length_b   1.000
_cell.length_c   1.000
_cell.angle_alpha   90.00
_cell.angle_beta   90.00
_cell.angle_gamma   90.00
#
_symmetry.space_group_name_H-M   'P 1'
#
loop_
_entity.id
_entity.type
_entity.pdbx_description
1 polymer ?
#
loop_
_entity_poly.entity_id
_entity_poly.type
_entity_poly.pdbx_seq_one_letter_code
_entity_poly.pdbx_strand_id
1 'polypeptide(L)'
;MFQKIVDMSKTYEDRGEWTKYMMLETTRKEIVMAMMMTACDLSAIAKPWEIQSKVALSVAAEFWEQGDLERTVLEQQPIPMMDRNKAADLPKLQCGFIDFVCTFVYKEFSRFHVEITPMLERLLNNRKQWNALKEEHEAKMAVLDVAKKPNEEKASAAASANQPSKTENQPQAKTCVIN
;
A
#
# COMPACT_ATOMS: atom_id res chain seq x y z
N MET A 1 18.74 15.06 -3.52
CA MET A 1 20.14 15.39 -3.12
C MET A 1 21.03 14.17 -3.18
N PHE A 2 20.66 13.04 -2.55
CA PHE A 2 21.41 11.79 -2.64
C PHE A 2 21.62 11.29 -4.09
N GLN A 3 20.59 11.29 -4.93
CA GLN A 3 20.73 10.88 -6.34
C GLN A 3 21.82 11.66 -7.10
N LYS A 4 22.00 12.96 -6.83
CA LYS A 4 23.09 13.75 -7.43
C LYS A 4 24.48 13.26 -6.98
N ILE A 5 24.60 12.79 -5.73
CA ILE A 5 25.84 12.19 -5.22
C ILE A 5 26.09 10.85 -5.93
N VAL A 6 25.05 10.05 -6.13
CA VAL A 6 25.13 8.78 -6.87
C VAL A 6 25.50 8.99 -8.33
N ASP A 7 24.89 9.98 -9.00
CA ASP A 7 25.22 10.30 -10.39
C ASP A 7 26.66 10.80 -10.50
N MET A 8 27.10 11.64 -9.57
CA MET A 8 28.48 12.12 -9.51
C MET A 8 29.46 10.97 -9.26
N SER A 9 29.11 9.95 -8.46
CA SER A 9 30.04 8.82 -8.24
C SER A 9 30.34 8.03 -9.52
N LYS A 10 29.49 8.15 -10.56
CA LYS A 10 29.72 7.52 -11.87
C LYS A 10 30.66 8.30 -12.78
N THR A 11 31.00 9.55 -12.45
CA THR A 11 31.94 10.36 -13.23
C THR A 11 33.39 10.19 -12.78
N TYR A 12 33.63 9.47 -11.67
CA TYR A 12 34.97 9.20 -11.15
C TYR A 12 35.39 7.77 -11.52
N GLU A 13 36.57 7.63 -12.13
CA GLU A 13 37.17 6.33 -12.44
C GLU A 13 38.04 5.81 -11.28
N ASP A 14 38.74 6.72 -10.59
CA ASP A 14 39.55 6.39 -9.43
C ASP A 14 38.77 6.48 -8.11
N ARG A 15 38.85 5.42 -7.32
CA ARG A 15 38.16 5.34 -6.02
C ARG A 15 38.75 6.31 -4.99
N GLY A 16 40.07 6.55 -5.03
CA GLY A 16 40.75 7.47 -4.12
C GLY A 16 40.30 8.91 -4.31
N GLU A 17 40.20 9.36 -5.57
CA GLU A 17 39.68 10.68 -5.92
C GLU A 17 38.21 10.84 -5.52
N TRP A 18 37.38 9.84 -5.77
CA TRP A 18 35.99 9.81 -5.30
C TRP A 18 35.90 9.93 -3.77
N THR A 19 36.68 9.14 -3.04
CA THR A 19 36.71 9.17 -1.57
C THR A 19 37.15 10.55 -1.08
N LYS A 20 38.21 11.13 -1.67
CA LYS A 20 38.65 12.48 -1.32
C LYS A 20 37.56 13.51 -1.57
N TYR A 21 36.89 13.46 -2.73
CA TYR A 21 35.75 14.33 -3.05
C TYR A 21 34.63 14.20 -2.01
N MET A 22 34.29 12.99 -1.60
CA MET A 22 33.28 12.77 -0.55
C MET A 22 33.69 13.28 0.82
N MET A 23 34.98 13.20 1.16
CA MET A 23 35.49 13.59 2.47
C MET A 23 35.62 15.10 2.66
N LEU A 24 35.83 15.86 1.57
CA LEU A 24 36.02 17.32 1.60
C LEU A 24 34.79 18.09 2.06
N GLU A 25 33.58 17.57 1.81
CA GLU A 25 32.33 18.26 2.14
C GLU A 25 31.54 17.50 3.21
N THR A 26 31.26 18.15 4.34
CA THR A 26 30.56 17.51 5.46
C THR A 26 29.12 17.18 5.11
N THR A 27 28.44 18.07 4.39
CA THR A 27 27.04 17.87 3.99
C THR A 27 26.83 16.62 3.13
N ARG A 28 27.81 16.22 2.31
CA ARG A 28 27.71 14.99 1.52
C ARG A 28 27.66 13.75 2.40
N LYS A 29 28.49 13.72 3.45
CA LYS A 29 28.51 12.62 4.43
C LYS A 29 27.20 12.54 5.20
N GLU A 30 26.65 13.68 5.62
CA GLU A 30 25.37 13.76 6.32
C GLU A 30 24.20 13.26 5.45
N ILE A 31 24.17 13.64 4.16
CA ILE A 31 23.14 13.16 3.22
C ILE A 31 23.23 11.63 3.06
N VAL A 32 24.43 11.08 2.86
CA VAL A 32 24.61 9.63 2.73
C VAL A 32 24.23 8.92 4.04
N MET A 33 24.61 9.48 5.18
CA MET A 33 24.27 8.94 6.50
C MET A 33 22.75 8.92 6.72
N ALA A 34 22.05 10.03 6.45
CA ALA A 34 20.60 10.10 6.59
C ALA A 34 19.89 9.07 5.70
N MET A 35 20.29 8.96 4.44
CA MET A 35 19.72 7.96 3.52
C MET A 35 20.03 6.52 3.97
N MET A 36 21.23 6.28 4.50
CA MET A 36 21.63 4.96 5.00
C MET A 36 20.82 4.57 6.22
N MET A 37 20.56 5.52 7.15
CA MET A 37 19.69 5.28 8.29
C MET A 37 18.27 4.89 7.84
N THR A 38 17.70 5.60 6.87
CA THR A 38 16.39 5.23 6.29
C THR A 38 16.42 3.85 5.62
N ALA A 39 17.50 3.52 4.89
CA ALA A 39 17.64 2.20 4.28
C ALA A 39 17.75 1.07 5.32
N CYS A 40 18.39 1.33 6.46
CA CYS A 40 18.49 0.38 7.57
C CYS A 40 17.16 0.18 8.27
N ASP A 41 16.44 1.27 8.55
CA ASP A 41 15.11 1.26 9.17
C ASP A 41 14.11 0.41 8.36
N LEU A 42 14.16 0.55 7.03
CA LEU A 42 13.29 -0.20 6.12
C LEU A 42 13.81 -1.60 5.76
N SER A 43 14.90 -2.08 6.36
CA SER A 43 15.60 -3.30 5.89
C SER A 43 14.85 -4.62 6.02
N ALA A 44 13.76 -4.64 6.80
CA ALA A 44 12.86 -5.80 6.87
C ALA A 44 12.25 -6.15 5.50
N ILE A 45 12.04 -5.17 4.63
CA ILE A 45 11.41 -5.35 3.31
C ILE A 45 12.31 -6.11 2.32
N ALA A 46 13.62 -6.18 2.58
CA ALA A 46 14.61 -6.88 1.77
C ALA A 46 15.00 -8.26 2.34
N LYS A 47 14.33 -8.73 3.41
CA LYS A 47 14.55 -10.08 3.97
C LYS A 47 13.86 -11.15 3.11
N PRO A 48 14.22 -12.44 3.23
CA PRO A 48 13.47 -13.54 2.60
C PRO A 48 11.97 -13.45 2.87
N TRP A 49 11.16 -13.97 1.93
CA TRP A 49 9.71 -13.86 1.94
C TRP A 49 9.08 -14.37 3.25
N GLU A 50 9.59 -15.48 3.79
CA GLU A 50 9.10 -16.14 5.00
C GLU A 50 9.29 -15.26 6.25
N ILE A 51 10.25 -14.33 6.20
CA ILE A 51 10.52 -13.36 7.26
C ILE A 51 9.73 -12.08 6.98
N GLN A 52 9.82 -11.56 5.76
CA GLN A 52 9.21 -10.28 5.39
C GLN A 52 7.69 -10.32 5.53
N SER A 53 7.04 -11.41 5.11
CA SER A 53 5.59 -11.58 5.25
C SER A 53 5.14 -11.53 6.71
N LYS A 54 5.89 -12.15 7.63
CA LYS A 54 5.60 -12.11 9.06
C LYS A 54 5.74 -10.70 9.63
N VAL A 55 6.82 -10.00 9.27
CA VAL A 55 7.03 -8.61 9.71
C VAL A 55 5.90 -7.70 9.20
N ALA A 56 5.50 -7.86 7.93
CA ALA A 56 4.38 -7.09 7.38
C ALA A 56 3.06 -7.33 8.11
N LEU A 57 2.79 -8.58 8.52
CA LEU A 57 1.61 -8.92 9.33
C LEU A 57 1.68 -8.34 10.74
N SER A 58 2.85 -8.35 11.38
CA SER A 58 3.05 -7.71 12.69
C SER A 58 2.79 -6.21 12.63
N VAL A 59 3.36 -5.52 11.64
CA VAL A 59 3.15 -4.07 11.43
C VAL A 59 1.68 -3.77 11.10
N ALA A 60 1.03 -4.60 10.29
CA ALA A 60 -0.41 -4.44 10.01
C ALA A 60 -1.26 -4.62 11.27
N ALA A 61 -0.92 -5.59 12.14
CA ALA A 61 -1.61 -5.80 13.40
C ALA A 61 -1.50 -4.59 14.33
N GLU A 62 -0.31 -3.97 14.41
CA GLU A 62 -0.11 -2.71 15.17
C GLU A 62 -0.96 -1.56 14.59
N PHE A 63 -1.00 -1.40 13.26
CA PHE A 63 -1.86 -0.39 12.63
C PHE A 63 -3.35 -0.62 12.90
N TRP A 64 -3.80 -1.87 12.92
CA TRP A 64 -5.19 -2.20 13.24
C TRP A 64 -5.52 -1.93 14.70
N GLU A 65 -4.62 -2.28 15.62
CA GLU A 65 -4.81 -1.96 17.04
C GLU A 65 -4.89 -0.45 17.27
N GLN A 66 -4.02 0.33 16.61
CA GLN A 66 -4.11 1.79 16.64
C GLN A 66 -5.44 2.28 16.04
N GLY A 67 -5.87 1.77 14.89
CA GLY A 67 -7.14 2.16 14.27
C GLY A 67 -8.37 1.80 15.13
N ASP A 68 -8.30 0.70 15.87
CA ASP A 68 -9.33 0.31 16.85
C ASP A 68 -9.37 1.28 18.04
N LEU A 69 -8.20 1.75 18.52
CA LEU A 69 -8.12 2.80 19.54
C LEU A 69 -8.66 4.14 19.03
N GLU A 70 -8.31 4.56 17.82
CA GLU A 70 -8.84 5.80 17.21
C GLU A 70 -10.37 5.76 17.10
N ARG A 71 -10.93 4.61 16.72
CA ARG A 71 -12.38 4.41 16.62
C ARG A 71 -13.08 4.44 17.97
N THR A 72 -12.50 3.81 18.99
CA THR A 72 -13.15 3.62 20.29
C THR A 72 -12.94 4.77 21.26
N VAL A 73 -11.77 5.42 21.22
CA VAL A 73 -11.39 6.48 22.16
C VAL A 73 -11.65 7.87 21.58
N LEU A 74 -11.39 8.07 20.28
CA LEU A 74 -11.53 9.37 19.62
C LEU A 74 -12.82 9.49 18.80
N GLU A 75 -13.59 8.40 18.66
CA GLU A 75 -14.81 8.30 17.84
C GLU A 75 -14.57 8.70 16.37
N GLN A 76 -13.36 8.45 15.86
CA GLN A 76 -12.96 8.76 14.49
C GLN A 76 -12.94 7.52 13.61
N GLN A 77 -13.23 7.70 12.32
CA GLN A 77 -13.06 6.60 11.36
C GLN A 77 -11.60 6.50 10.93
N PRO A 78 -10.92 5.36 11.17
CA PRO A 78 -9.52 5.20 10.80
C PRO A 78 -9.36 5.14 9.29
N ILE A 79 -8.19 5.52 8.80
CA ILE A 79 -7.84 5.41 7.38
C ILE A 79 -7.81 3.92 6.95
N PRO A 80 -7.98 3.60 5.64
CA PRO A 80 -8.05 2.23 5.17
C PRO A 80 -6.91 1.30 5.60
N MET A 81 -5.69 1.85 5.75
CA MET A 81 -4.51 1.09 6.19
C MET A 81 -4.61 0.61 7.64
N MET A 82 -5.36 1.32 8.48
CA MET A 82 -5.56 1.04 9.90
C MET A 82 -6.92 0.36 10.17
N ASP A 83 -7.73 0.15 9.14
CA ASP A 83 -9.02 -0.53 9.27
C ASP A 83 -8.85 -2.04 9.13
N ARG A 84 -9.03 -2.78 10.23
CA ARG A 84 -8.96 -4.25 10.26
C ARG A 84 -9.92 -4.91 9.27
N ASN A 85 -11.05 -4.27 8.94
CA ASN A 85 -12.02 -4.81 7.98
C ASN A 85 -11.49 -4.79 6.53
N LYS A 86 -10.42 -4.04 6.27
CA LYS A 86 -9.72 -3.96 4.99
C LYS A 86 -8.41 -4.73 4.97
N ALA A 87 -8.23 -5.69 5.88
CA ALA A 87 -7.03 -6.52 5.94
C ALA A 87 -6.72 -7.23 4.60
N ALA A 88 -7.74 -7.52 3.79
CA ALA A 88 -7.56 -8.14 2.48
C ALA A 88 -6.85 -7.23 1.46
N ASP A 89 -6.83 -5.91 1.67
CA ASP A 89 -6.10 -4.94 0.83
C ASP A 89 -4.59 -4.88 1.16
N LEU A 90 -4.13 -5.58 2.20
CA LEU A 90 -2.73 -5.57 2.64
C LEU A 90 -1.73 -5.83 1.48
N PRO A 91 -1.93 -6.82 0.58
CA PRO A 91 -1.02 -7.04 -0.55
C PRO A 91 -0.88 -5.83 -1.48
N LYS A 92 -1.99 -5.13 -1.74
CA LYS A 92 -1.99 -3.92 -2.57
C LYS A 92 -1.22 -2.78 -1.89
N LEU A 93 -1.45 -2.60 -0.58
CA LEU A 93 -0.75 -1.59 0.22
C LEU A 93 0.75 -1.84 0.25
N GLN A 94 1.18 -3.11 0.44
CA GLN A 94 2.59 -3.50 0.42
C GLN A 94 3.25 -3.27 -0.94
N CYS A 95 2.55 -3.57 -2.05
CA CYS A 95 3.06 -3.24 -3.40
C CYS A 95 3.29 -1.73 -3.55
N GLY A 96 2.33 -0.91 -3.13
CA GLY A 96 2.46 0.56 -3.15
C GLY A 96 3.65 1.04 -2.31
N PHE A 97 3.79 0.53 -1.08
CA PHE A 97 4.91 0.89 -0.21
C PHE A 97 6.27 0.53 -0.81
N ILE A 98 6.40 -0.67 -1.38
CA ILE A 98 7.64 -1.09 -2.07
C ILE A 98 7.94 -0.20 -3.27
N ASP A 99 6.95 0.06 -4.12
CA ASP A 99 7.13 0.80 -5.38
C ASP A 99 7.46 2.28 -5.10
N PHE A 100 6.78 2.92 -4.15
CA PHE A 100 6.93 4.37 -3.88
C PHE A 100 8.06 4.73 -2.91
N VAL A 101 8.35 3.88 -1.91
CA VAL A 101 9.32 4.20 -0.86
C VAL A 101 10.59 3.37 -1.02
N CYS A 102 10.47 2.05 -0.94
CA CYS A 102 11.65 1.18 -0.81
C CYS A 102 12.47 1.07 -2.10
N THR A 103 11.80 1.02 -3.26
CA THR A 103 12.47 0.81 -4.56
C THR A 103 13.45 1.93 -4.87
N PHE A 104 13.08 3.19 -4.63
CA PHE A 104 13.98 4.32 -4.85
C PHE A 104 15.26 4.18 -4.00
N VAL A 105 15.09 3.93 -2.69
CA VAL A 105 16.21 3.84 -1.74
C VAL A 105 17.19 2.74 -2.17
N TYR A 106 16.71 1.51 -2.35
CA TYR A 106 17.59 0.38 -2.68
C TYR A 106 18.14 0.41 -4.11
N LYS A 107 17.41 1.01 -5.07
CA LYS A 107 17.91 1.23 -6.42
C LYS A 107 19.08 2.21 -6.42
N GLU A 108 18.94 3.33 -5.73
CA GLU A 108 20.02 4.32 -5.66
C GLU A 108 21.21 3.79 -4.85
N PHE A 109 20.98 3.04 -3.77
CA PHE A 109 22.07 2.38 -3.05
C PHE A 109 22.80 1.30 -3.88
N SER A 110 22.08 0.49 -4.66
CA SER A 110 22.69 -0.50 -5.57
C SER A 110 23.49 0.19 -6.69
N ARG A 111 23.01 1.33 -7.20
CA ARG A 111 23.78 2.17 -8.13
C ARG A 111 25.02 2.75 -7.45
N PHE A 112 24.92 3.15 -6.18
CA PHE A 112 26.01 3.74 -5.42
C PHE A 112 27.10 2.72 -5.06
N HIS A 113 26.70 1.53 -4.59
CA HIS A 113 27.54 0.41 -4.21
C HIS A 113 26.94 -0.90 -4.72
N VAL A 114 27.66 -1.58 -5.62
CA VAL A 114 27.20 -2.82 -6.26
C VAL A 114 26.98 -3.96 -5.27
N GLU A 115 27.65 -3.90 -4.12
CA GLU A 115 27.54 -4.85 -3.01
C GLU A 115 26.15 -4.86 -2.37
N ILE A 116 25.34 -3.81 -2.58
CA ILE A 116 23.97 -3.69 -2.06
C ILE A 116 22.93 -4.30 -3.03
N THR A 117 23.32 -4.64 -4.26
CA THR A 117 22.42 -5.23 -5.28
C THR A 117 21.62 -6.45 -4.79
N PRO A 118 22.17 -7.37 -3.98
CA PRO A 118 21.37 -8.49 -3.44
C PRO A 118 20.16 -8.05 -2.60
N MET A 119 20.23 -6.90 -1.93
CA MET A 119 19.08 -6.36 -1.18
C MET A 119 17.98 -5.84 -2.12
N LEU A 120 18.37 -5.19 -3.22
CA LEU A 120 17.42 -4.74 -4.25
C LEU A 120 16.75 -5.94 -4.94
N GLU A 121 17.50 -6.99 -5.27
CA GLU A 121 16.93 -8.20 -5.89
C GLU A 121 15.91 -8.87 -4.97
N ARG A 122 16.21 -8.96 -3.67
CA ARG A 122 15.27 -9.50 -2.66
C ARG A 122 14.01 -8.64 -2.54
N LEU A 123 14.16 -7.31 -2.50
CA LEU A 123 13.03 -6.40 -2.52
C LEU A 123 12.12 -6.65 -3.72
N LEU A 124 12.69 -6.74 -4.92
CA LEU A 124 11.94 -6.97 -6.15
C LEU A 124 11.28 -8.36 -6.18
N ASN A 125 11.90 -9.37 -5.57
CA ASN A 125 11.26 -10.68 -5.40
C ASN A 125 10.04 -10.58 -4.46
N ASN A 126 10.19 -9.96 -3.29
CA ASN A 126 9.07 -9.76 -2.36
C ASN A 126 7.92 -8.98 -3.01
N ARG A 127 8.24 -7.97 -3.84
CA ARG A 127 7.26 -7.23 -4.64
C ARG A 127 6.45 -8.15 -5.56
N LYS A 128 7.11 -9.12 -6.22
CA LYS A 128 6.42 -10.12 -7.06
C LYS A 128 5.50 -11.01 -6.24
N GLN A 129 5.94 -11.47 -5.07
CA GLN A 129 5.13 -12.29 -4.16
C GLN A 129 3.87 -11.52 -3.70
N TRP A 130 4.03 -10.28 -3.26
CA TRP A 130 2.89 -9.42 -2.90
C TRP A 130 1.94 -9.17 -4.07
N ASN A 131 2.47 -8.95 -5.27
CA ASN A 131 1.63 -8.75 -6.45
C ASN A 131 0.84 -10.01 -6.81
N ALA A 132 1.43 -11.21 -6.65
CA ALA A 132 0.71 -12.46 -6.86
C ALA A 132 -0.47 -12.61 -5.86
N LEU A 133 -0.25 -12.28 -4.58
CA LEU A 133 -1.32 -12.27 -3.57
C LEU A 133 -2.41 -11.23 -3.87
N LYS A 134 -2.01 -10.06 -4.38
CA LYS A 134 -2.93 -9.01 -4.83
C LYS A 134 -3.82 -9.52 -5.97
N GLU A 135 -3.22 -10.12 -6.99
CA GLU A 135 -3.94 -10.67 -8.15
C GLU A 135 -4.86 -11.82 -7.74
N GLU A 136 -4.44 -12.69 -6.82
CA GLU A 136 -5.29 -13.75 -6.27
C GLU A 136 -6.52 -13.16 -5.56
N HIS A 137 -6.33 -12.11 -4.76
CA HIS A 137 -7.42 -11.44 -4.08
C HIS A 137 -8.39 -10.77 -5.06
N GLU A 138 -7.88 -10.02 -6.04
CA GLU A 138 -8.69 -9.37 -7.08
C GLU A 138 -9.49 -10.39 -7.90
N ALA A 139 -8.89 -11.53 -8.26
CA ALA A 139 -9.58 -12.61 -8.96
C ALA A 139 -10.71 -13.22 -8.13
N LYS A 140 -10.48 -13.47 -6.83
CA LYS A 140 -11.52 -13.97 -5.91
C LYS A 140 -12.70 -13.00 -5.81
N MET A 141 -12.42 -11.70 -5.68
CA MET A 141 -13.46 -10.67 -5.61
C MET A 141 -14.27 -10.59 -6.91
N ALA A 142 -13.61 -10.65 -8.08
CA ALA A 142 -14.30 -10.66 -9.37
C ALA A 142 -15.25 -11.85 -9.53
N VAL A 143 -14.86 -13.05 -9.07
CA VAL A 143 -15.73 -14.25 -9.09
C VAL A 143 -16.95 -14.06 -8.19
N LEU A 144 -16.77 -13.51 -6.98
CA LEU A 144 -17.88 -13.25 -6.05
C LEU A 144 -18.87 -12.22 -6.59
N ASP A 145 -18.38 -11.18 -7.27
CA ASP A 145 -19.25 -10.18 -7.89
C ASP A 145 -20.03 -10.74 -9.07
N VAL A 146 -19.42 -11.62 -9.88
CA VAL A 146 -20.12 -12.35 -10.94
C VAL A 146 -21.14 -13.33 -10.36
N ALA A 147 -20.88 -13.95 -9.21
CA ALA A 147 -21.82 -14.88 -8.55
C ALA A 147 -22.98 -14.17 -7.83
N LYS A 148 -22.83 -12.92 -7.41
CA LYS A 148 -23.91 -12.11 -6.81
C LYS A 148 -24.92 -11.60 -7.85
N LYS A 149 -24.46 -11.20 -9.04
CA LYS A 149 -25.32 -10.73 -10.14
C LYS A 149 -26.52 -11.65 -10.47
N PRO A 150 -26.37 -12.98 -10.63
CA PRO A 150 -27.51 -13.86 -10.92
C PRO A 150 -28.47 -14.06 -9.73
N ASN A 151 -28.03 -13.79 -8.49
CA ASN A 151 -28.90 -13.86 -7.31
C ASN A 151 -29.68 -12.55 -7.08
N GLU A 152 -29.09 -11.40 -7.41
CA GLU A 152 -29.76 -10.09 -7.36
C GLU A 152 -30.81 -9.95 -8.48
N GLU A 153 -30.55 -10.48 -9.68
CA GLU A 153 -31.53 -10.55 -10.77
C GLU A 153 -32.70 -11.50 -10.45
N LYS A 154 -32.43 -12.63 -9.77
CA LYS A 154 -33.50 -13.55 -9.33
C LYS A 154 -34.31 -12.99 -8.15
N ALA A 155 -33.67 -12.28 -7.22
CA ALA A 155 -34.35 -11.64 -6.09
C ALA A 155 -35.22 -10.45 -6.53
N SER A 156 -34.75 -9.65 -7.48
CA SER A 156 -35.53 -8.55 -8.07
C SER A 156 -36.70 -9.04 -8.93
N ALA A 157 -36.53 -10.11 -9.71
CA ALA A 157 -37.63 -10.74 -10.46
C ALA A 157 -38.70 -11.37 -9.55
N ALA A 158 -38.32 -11.98 -8.43
CA ALA A 158 -39.26 -12.53 -7.45
C ALA A 158 -40.03 -11.44 -6.68
N ALA A 159 -39.42 -10.28 -6.43
CA ALA A 159 -40.07 -9.15 -5.78
C ALA A 159 -41.13 -8.47 -6.68
N SER A 160 -40.93 -8.43 -8.00
CA SER A 160 -41.91 -7.89 -8.96
C SER A 160 -43.10 -8.82 -9.22
N ALA A 161 -43.02 -10.11 -8.88
CA ALA A 161 -44.10 -11.07 -9.11
C ALA A 161 -45.18 -11.11 -8.02
N ASN A 162 -45.03 -10.35 -6.92
CA ASN A 162 -45.89 -10.46 -5.74
C ASN A 162 -46.60 -9.15 -5.34
N GLN A 163 -47.11 -8.38 -6.31
CA GLN A 163 -48.05 -7.28 -6.04
C GLN A 163 -49.51 -7.74 -6.24
N PRO A 164 -50.35 -7.76 -5.20
CA PRO A 164 -51.80 -7.87 -5.39
C PRO A 164 -52.38 -6.51 -5.80
N SER A 165 -53.13 -6.52 -6.90
CA SER A 165 -53.91 -5.38 -7.39
C SER A 165 -54.90 -4.88 -6.33
N LYS A 166 -54.74 -3.64 -5.87
CA LYS A 166 -55.77 -2.91 -5.12
C LYS A 166 -56.17 -1.65 -5.89
N THR A 167 -57.34 -1.75 -6.52
CA THR A 167 -58.23 -0.65 -6.86
C THR A 167 -58.72 -0.02 -5.55
N GLU A 168 -58.64 1.31 -5.39
CA GLU A 168 -59.74 2.18 -4.92
C GLU A 168 -59.28 3.62 -4.57
N ASN A 169 -59.94 4.55 -5.27
CA ASN A 169 -60.41 5.90 -4.91
C ASN A 169 -59.60 6.84 -3.99
N GLN A 170 -59.20 7.98 -4.58
CA GLN A 170 -58.78 9.22 -3.93
C GLN A 170 -59.94 9.99 -3.29
N PRO A 171 -59.64 10.79 -2.26
CA PRO A 171 -60.26 12.11 -2.08
C PRO A 171 -59.22 13.24 -2.15
N GLN A 172 -59.49 14.25 -2.99
CA GLN A 172 -58.74 15.51 -3.04
C GLN A 172 -59.11 16.43 -1.88
N ALA A 173 -58.09 17.00 -1.21
CA ALA A 173 -58.24 18.18 -0.36
C ALA A 173 -57.01 19.10 -0.51
N LYS A 174 -57.28 20.40 -0.43
CA LYS A 174 -56.54 21.52 -1.03
C LYS A 174 -55.36 22.04 -0.18
N THR A 175 -54.29 22.40 -0.89
CA THR A 175 -53.41 23.59 -0.79
C THR A 175 -53.21 24.30 0.56
N CYS A 176 -51.93 24.48 0.96
CA CYS A 176 -51.38 25.82 1.26
C CYS A 176 -49.84 25.81 1.25
N VAL A 177 -49.25 26.77 0.53
CA VAL A 177 -47.82 27.11 0.53
C VAL A 177 -47.66 28.34 1.42
N ILE A 178 -46.65 28.36 2.29
CA ILE A 178 -46.24 29.57 3.03
C ILE A 178 -44.73 29.75 2.84
N ASN A 179 -44.39 31.01 2.54
CA ASN A 179 -43.08 31.58 2.21
C ASN A 179 -41.98 31.34 3.24
#